data_AF-A0A6N9L2Q2-F1
#
_entry.id   AF-A0A6N9L2Q2-F1
#
_cell.length_a   1.000
_cell.length_b   1.000
_cell.length_c   1.000
_cell.angle_alpha   90.00
_cell.angle_beta   90.00
_cell.angle_gamma   90.00
#
_symmetry.space_group_name_H-M   'P 1'
#
loop_
_entity.id
_entity.type
_entity.pdbx_description
1 polymer ?
#
loop_
_entity_poly.entity_id
_entity_poly.type
_entity_poly.pdbx_seq_one_letter_code
_entity_poly.pdbx_strand_id
1 'polypeptide(L)' 'MPNIYRTCRYKNENYLFHCLEQFSNVIGPSVAIGGHLGGQISHVFALIEDRKGNIQRVDPTMITFTDDEFSKYFLE' A
#
# COMPACT_ATOMS: atom_id res chain seq x y z
N MET A 1 17.50 -13.52 -13.57
CA MET A 1 16.16 -13.00 -13.93
C MET A 1 16.18 -11.51 -13.67
N PRO A 2 15.68 -10.64 -14.57
CA PRO A 2 15.52 -9.23 -14.23
C PRO A 2 14.59 -9.13 -13.02
N ASN A 3 14.99 -8.31 -12.03
CA ASN A 3 14.13 -8.03 -10.89
C ASN A 3 12.93 -7.23 -11.41
N ILE A 4 11.77 -7.89 -11.50
CA ILE A 4 10.53 -7.26 -11.98
C ILE A 4 9.87 -6.37 -10.93
N TYR A 5 10.34 -6.44 -9.68
CA TYR A 5 9.75 -5.70 -8.56
C TYR A 5 10.57 -4.46 -8.22
N ARG A 6 9.86 -3.36 -8.05
CA ARG A 6 10.43 -2.10 -7.57
C ARG A 6 10.80 -2.22 -6.10
N THR A 7 11.89 -1.60 -5.68
CA THR A 7 12.26 -1.55 -4.26
C THR A 7 11.71 -0.28 -3.61
N CYS A 8 11.27 -0.39 -2.37
CA CYS A 8 10.76 0.76 -1.61
C CYS A 8 11.18 0.71 -0.15
N ARG A 9 11.08 1.86 0.52
CA ARG A 9 11.32 2.02 1.96
C ARG A 9 10.03 2.41 2.68
N TYR A 10 9.78 1.77 3.81
CA TYR A 10 8.66 2.07 4.72
C TYR A 10 9.16 1.99 6.17
N LYS A 11 8.86 2.99 7.00
CA LYS A 11 9.32 3.04 8.41
C LYS A 11 10.81 2.72 8.60
N ASN A 12 11.67 3.22 7.71
CA ASN A 12 13.12 3.02 7.67
C ASN A 12 13.59 1.58 7.35
N GLU A 13 12.70 0.69 6.89
CA GLU A 13 13.04 -0.66 6.42
C GLU A 13 12.79 -0.80 4.91
N ASN A 14 13.51 -1.73 4.27
CA ASN A 14 13.43 -1.97 2.83
C ASN A 14 12.49 -3.13 2.50
N TYR A 15 11.65 -2.93 1.49
CA TYR A 15 10.63 -3.88 1.03
C TYR A 15 10.63 -3.98 -0.50
N LEU A 16 10.04 -5.06 -1.01
CA LEU A 16 9.61 -5.14 -2.41
C LEU A 16 8.22 -4.52 -2.54
N PHE A 17 8.03 -3.68 -3.55
CA PHE A 17 6.72 -3.16 -3.93
C PHE A 17 6.12 -4.05 -5.02
N HIS A 18 4.89 -4.50 -4.80
CA HIS A 18 4.16 -5.30 -5.77
C HIS A 18 3.24 -4.44 -6.64
N CYS A 19 2.29 -3.76 -6.01
CA CYS A 19 1.28 -2.98 -6.71
C CYS A 19 0.53 -2.03 -5.75
N LEU A 20 -0.29 -1.17 -6.35
CA LEU A 20 -1.39 -0.50 -5.66
C LEU A 20 -2.65 -1.35 -5.78
N GLU A 21 -3.35 -1.52 -4.68
CA GLU A 21 -4.62 -2.23 -4.59
C GLU A 21 -5.73 -1.25 -4.22
N GLN A 22 -6.83 -1.27 -4.96
CA GLN A 22 -8.07 -0.64 -4.53
C GLN A 22 -8.83 -1.62 -3.64
N PHE A 23 -8.94 -1.29 -2.36
CA PHE A 23 -9.62 -2.11 -1.37
C PHE A 23 -10.94 -1.48 -0.96
N SER A 24 -11.95 -2.31 -0.75
CA SER A 24 -13.26 -1.87 -0.29
C SER A 24 -13.82 -2.90 0.69
N ASN A 25 -14.29 -2.43 1.84
CA ASN A 25 -14.88 -3.28 2.86
C ASN A 25 -16.22 -2.72 3.32
N VAL A 26 -17.21 -3.61 3.42
CA VAL A 26 -18.53 -3.28 3.95
C VAL A 26 -18.42 -3.23 5.48
N ILE A 27 -18.91 -2.14 6.06
CA ILE A 27 -18.98 -1.94 7.50
C ILE A 27 -20.45 -2.05 7.92
N GLY A 28 -20.74 -3.03 8.78
CA GLY A 28 -22.08 -3.23 9.31
C GLY A 28 -22.53 -2.05 10.20
N PRO A 29 -23.84 -1.82 10.33
CA PRO A 29 -24.36 -0.75 11.17
C PRO A 29 -23.96 -0.92 12.64
N SER A 30 -23.94 0.18 13.37
CA SER A 30 -23.77 0.14 14.82
C SER A 30 -24.96 -0.56 15.48
N VAL A 31 -24.69 -1.38 16.50
CA VAL A 31 -25.72 -2.08 17.28
C VAL A 31 -26.45 -1.18 18.29
N ALA A 32 -25.92 0.03 18.55
CA ALA A 32 -26.48 0.96 19.51
C ALA A 32 -27.64 1.78 18.92
N ILE A 33 -28.66 2.08 19.74
CA ILE A 33 -29.75 2.98 19.35
C ILE A 33 -29.17 4.37 19.03
N GLY A 34 -29.40 4.86 17.82
CA GLY A 34 -28.85 6.12 17.31
C GLY A 34 -27.41 6.03 16.79
N GLY A 35 -26.84 4.82 16.69
CA GLY A 35 -25.48 4.60 16.17
C GLY A 35 -25.38 4.76 14.65
N HIS A 36 -24.16 4.68 14.11
CA HIS A 36 -23.91 4.91 12.69
C HIS A 36 -24.70 3.93 11.81
N LEU A 37 -25.13 4.39 10.64
CA LEU A 37 -25.64 3.51 9.58
C LEU A 37 -24.49 2.73 8.97
N GLY A 38 -24.73 1.48 8.58
CA GLY A 38 -23.75 0.69 7.85
C GLY A 38 -23.36 1.38 6.54
N GLY A 39 -22.23 0.99 5.97
CA GLY A 39 -21.72 1.60 4.75
C GLY A 39 -20.59 0.81 4.14
N GLN A 40 -19.83 1.46 3.25
CA GLN A 40 -18.63 0.91 2.66
C GLN A 40 -17.49 1.90 2.88
N ILE A 41 -16.35 1.37 3.30
CA ILE A 41 -15.10 2.13 3.33
C ILE A 41 -14.26 1.64 2.15
N SER A 42 -13.72 2.59 1.39
CA SER A 42 -12.84 2.33 0.24
C SER A 42 -11.51 3.06 0.43
N HIS A 43 -10.40 2.37 0.22
CA HIS A 43 -9.05 2.91 0.33
C HIS A 43 -8.15 2.34 -0.76
N VAL A 44 -7.08 3.07 -1.09
CA VAL A 44 -5.98 2.56 -1.90
C VAL A 44 -4.82 2.20 -0.97
N PHE A 45 -4.26 1.01 -1.15
CA PHE A 45 -3.09 0.55 -0.41
C PHE A 45 -1.94 0.22 -1.35
N ALA A 46 -0.71 0.38 -0.86
CA ALA A 46 0.45 -0.24 -1.46
C ALA A 46 0.67 -1.62 -0.81
N LEU A 47 0.84 -2.65 -1.63
CA LEU A 47 1.24 -3.98 -1.19
C LEU A 47 2.76 -4.08 -1.23
N ILE A 48 3.35 -4.29 -0.05
CA ILE A 48 4.79 -4.42 0.11
C ILE A 48 5.16 -5.74 0.81
N GLU A 49 6.27 -6.35 0.40
CA GLU A 49 6.77 -7.63 0.92
C GLU A 49 8.11 -7.45 1.64
N ASP A 50 8.20 -7.99 2.86
CA ASP A 50 9.42 -7.99 3.65
C ASP A 50 10.39 -9.12 3.24
N ARG A 51 11.59 -9.14 3.83
CA ARG A 51 12.60 -10.17 3.54
C ARG A 51 12.19 -11.59 3.95
N LYS A 52 11.14 -11.74 4.76
CA LYS A 52 10.62 -13.03 5.22
C LYS A 52 9.44 -13.51 4.34
N GLY A 53 9.04 -12.72 3.34
CA GLY A 53 7.91 -13.03 2.46
C GLY A 53 6.55 -12.57 3.00
N ASN A 54 6.50 -11.74 4.05
CA ASN A 54 5.23 -11.23 4.57
C ASN A 54 4.74 -10.06 3.73
N ILE A 55 3.51 -10.14 3.23
CA ILE A 55 2.85 -9.06 2.50
C ILE A 55 1.99 -8.22 3.46
N GLN A 56 2.10 -6.90 3.35
CA GLN A 56 1.29 -5.97 4.13
C GLN A 56 0.74 -4.83 3.27
N ARG A 57 -0.45 -4.35 3.66
CA ARG A 57 -1.07 -3.12 3.14
C ARG A 57 -0.54 -1.93 3.92
N VAL A 58 0.00 -0.94 3.21
CA VAL A 58 0.39 0.35 3.78
C VAL A 58 -0.24 1.49 3.00
N ASP A 59 -0.32 2.66 3.63
CA ASP A 59 -0.69 3.88 2.92
C ASP A 59 0.35 4.16 1.81
N PRO A 60 -0.07 4.34 0.54
CA PRO A 60 0.85 4.60 -0.57
C PRO A 60 1.73 5.84 -0.37
N THR A 61 1.26 6.84 0.38
CA THR A 61 2.00 8.08 0.66
C THR A 61 3.13 7.89 1.67
N MET A 62 3.15 6.75 2.38
CA MET A 62 4.14 6.45 3.41
C MET A 62 5.35 5.65 2.89
N ILE A 63 5.36 5.29 1.60
CA ILE A 63 6.48 4.58 0.98
C ILE A 63 7.32 5.51 0.10
N THR A 64 8.60 5.20 -0.03
CA THR A 64 9.51 5.88 -0.97
C THR A 64 10.18 4.84 -1.86
N PHE A 65 10.07 4.98 -3.18
CA PHE A 65 10.79 4.10 -4.11
C PHE A 65 12.30 4.38 -4.04
N THR A 66 13.10 3.32 -4.02
CA THR A 66 14.57 3.39 -3.85
C THR A 66 15.34 2.89 -5.07
N ASP A 67 14.64 2.49 -6.13
CA ASP A 67 15.22 1.98 -7.37
C ASP A 67 15.63 3.08 -8.37
N ASP A 68 15.41 4.35 -8.00
CA ASP A 68 15.72 5.53 -8.81
C ASP A 68 15.13 5.50 -10.24
N GLU A 69 14.12 4.66 -10.52
CA GLU A 69 13.50 4.60 -11.84
C GLU A 69 12.86 5.94 -12.27
N PHE A 70 12.61 6.83 -11.30
CA PHE A 70 12.15 8.20 -11.53
C PHE A 70 13.11 9.00 -12.43
N SER A 71 14.43 8.84 -12.29
CA SER A 71 15.43 9.59 -13.06
C SER A 71 15.39 9.30 -14.56
N LYS A 72 14.78 8.18 -14.97
CA LYS A 72 14.58 7.85 -16.39
C LYS A 72 13.51 8.70 -17.08
N TYR A 73 12.58 9.24 -16.30
CA TYR A 73 11.44 10.00 -16.82
C TYR A 73 11.63 11.51 -16.70
N PHE A 74 12.44 11.93 -15.75
CA PHE A 74 12.75 13.33 -15.50
C PHE A 74 14.25 13.51 -15.62
N LEU A 75 14.68 14.06 -16.76
CA LEU A 75 16.06 14.51 -16.97
C LEU A 75 16.24 15.80 -16.18
N GLU A 76 17.13 15.79 -15.19
CA GLU A 76 17.73 17.03 -14.66
C GLU A 76 18.86 17.50 -15.58
#